data_AF-A0A6C0AYU0-F1
#
_entry.id   AF-A0A6C0AYU0-F1
#
_cell.length_a   1.000
_cell.length_b   1.000
_cell.length_c   1.000
_cell.angle_alpha   90.00
_cell.angle_beta   90.00
_cell.angle_gamma   90.00
#
_symmetry.space_group_name_H-M   'P 1'
#
loop_
_entity.id
_entity.type
_entity.pdbx_description
1 polymer ?
#
loop_
_entity_poly.entity_id
_entity_poly.type
_entity_poly.pdbx_seq_one_letter_code
_entity_poly.pdbx_strand_id
1 'polypeptide(L)'
;MADFKKQVIGTAIGLLIFAILVIGLLLYSGSSKDEWPPIVSDCPDYWIDKVDSNGDSKKCFNVHNLGKSSCEKTMDFSTDPWSGSTGDCRKYKWAKSCKLTWDGITNNSSICDDSDSDSDSD
;
A
#
# COMPACT_ATOMS: atom_id res chain seq x y z
N MET A 1 16.31 -11.04 -54.70
CA MET A 1 16.78 -11.28 -53.31
C MET A 1 16.75 -10.03 -52.43
N ALA A 2 17.10 -8.85 -52.94
CA ALA A 2 17.06 -7.60 -52.17
C ALA A 2 15.62 -7.10 -51.88
N ASP A 3 14.69 -7.31 -52.81
CA ASP A 3 13.32 -6.78 -52.69
C ASP A 3 12.47 -7.53 -51.66
N PHE A 4 12.66 -8.84 -51.55
CA PHE A 4 12.01 -9.66 -50.52
C PHE A 4 12.44 -9.25 -49.10
N LYS A 5 13.74 -8.98 -48.90
CA LYS A 5 14.26 -8.54 -47.59
C LYS A 5 13.72 -7.16 -47.19
N LYS A 6 13.59 -6.23 -48.14
CA LYS A 6 13.00 -4.90 -47.89
C LYS A 6 11.52 -4.98 -47.51
N GLN A 7 10.74 -5.84 -48.18
CA GLN A 7 9.34 -6.06 -47.86
C GLN A 7 9.19 -6.62 -46.43
N VAL A 8 9.99 -7.64 -46.10
CA VAL A 8 9.96 -8.27 -44.77
C VAL A 8 10.33 -7.28 -43.66
N ILE A 9 11.41 -6.49 -43.84
CA ILE A 9 11.82 -5.48 -42.86
C ILE A 9 10.74 -4.40 -42.67
N GLY A 10 10.12 -3.94 -43.76
CA GLY A 10 9.02 -2.96 -43.68
C GLY A 10 7.83 -3.48 -42.88
N THR A 11 7.42 -4.73 -43.14
CA THR A 11 6.32 -5.36 -42.39
C THR A 11 6.67 -5.58 -40.90
N ALA A 12 7.91 -5.96 -40.60
CA ALA A 12 8.37 -6.17 -39.22
C ALA A 12 8.33 -4.87 -38.40
N ILE A 13 8.77 -3.75 -38.99
CA ILE A 13 8.71 -2.44 -38.32
C ILE A 13 7.27 -1.98 -38.13
N GLY A 14 6.40 -2.17 -39.12
CA GLY A 14 4.98 -1.83 -38.99
C GLY A 14 4.29 -2.60 -37.87
N LEU A 15 4.53 -3.91 -37.78
CA LEU A 15 4.00 -4.76 -36.70
C LEU A 15 4.54 -4.34 -35.33
N LEU A 16 5.82 -3.97 -35.24
CA LEU A 16 6.42 -3.48 -34.00
C LEU A 16 5.75 -2.19 -33.51
N ILE A 17 5.54 -1.22 -34.40
CA ILE A 17 4.88 0.05 -34.07
C ILE A 17 3.44 -0.21 -33.61
N PHE A 18 2.71 -1.08 -34.32
CA PHE A 18 1.35 -1.46 -33.95
C PHE A 18 1.26 -2.10 -32.56
N ALA A 19 2.18 -3.02 -32.24
CA ALA A 19 2.23 -3.66 -30.92
C ALA A 19 2.47 -2.63 -29.80
N ILE A 20 3.37 -1.67 -30.01
CA ILE A 20 3.65 -0.60 -29.04
C ILE A 20 2.42 0.29 -28.82
N LEU A 21 1.67 0.62 -29.89
CA LEU A 21 0.44 1.41 -29.77
C LEU A 21 -0.62 0.68 -28.93
N VAL A 22 -0.82 -0.62 -29.16
CA VAL A 22 -1.79 -1.42 -28.39
C VAL A 22 -1.39 -1.47 -26.91
N ILE A 23 -0.12 -1.76 -26.61
CA ILE A 23 0.39 -1.78 -25.22
C ILE A 23 0.24 -0.41 -24.56
N GLY A 24 0.55 0.67 -25.28
CA GLY A 24 0.40 2.04 -24.78
C GLY A 24 -1.05 2.39 -24.41
N LEU A 25 -2.02 1.97 -25.23
CA LEU A 25 -3.43 2.17 -24.92
C LEU A 25 -3.89 1.35 -23.70
N LEU A 26 -3.44 0.10 -23.58
CA LEU A 26 -3.77 -0.75 -22.43
C LEU A 26 -3.23 -0.17 -21.12
N LEU A 27 -1.98 0.33 -21.12
CA LEU A 27 -1.38 0.98 -19.95
C LEU A 27 -2.06 2.31 -19.62
N TYR A 28 -2.44 3.09 -20.64
CA TYR A 28 -3.20 4.32 -20.44
C TYR A 28 -4.55 4.06 -19.78
N SER A 29 -5.26 3.00 -20.20
CA SER A 29 -6.55 2.62 -19.59
C SER A 29 -6.42 1.98 -18.20
N GLY A 30 -5.26 1.41 -17.87
CA GLY A 30 -5.02 0.72 -16.60
C GLY A 30 -4.62 1.62 -15.43
N SER A 31 -4.66 2.95 -15.59
CA SER A 31 -4.40 3.89 -14.49
C SER A 31 -5.64 4.03 -13.60
N SER A 32 -6.01 2.96 -12.90
CA SER A 32 -6.85 3.05 -11.71
C SER A 32 -6.11 3.88 -10.67
N LYS A 33 -6.82 4.76 -9.98
CA LYS A 33 -6.27 5.60 -8.90
C LYS A 33 -6.07 4.76 -7.64
N ASP A 34 -5.37 3.65 -7.78
CA ASP A 34 -5.12 2.75 -6.65
C ASP A 34 -4.21 3.51 -5.69
N GLU A 35 -4.73 3.82 -4.50
CA GLU A 35 -3.95 4.45 -3.45
C GLU A 35 -2.79 3.51 -3.10
N TRP A 36 -1.58 4.00 -3.32
CA TRP A 36 -0.37 3.26 -3.03
C TRP A 36 0.05 3.50 -1.58
N PRO A 37 0.46 2.45 -0.83
CA PRO A 37 0.64 1.06 -1.23
C PRO A 37 -0.68 0.24 -1.23
N PRO A 38 -0.83 -0.73 -2.15
CA PRO A 38 -2.04 -1.56 -2.26
C PRO A 38 -2.25 -2.51 -1.08
N ILE A 39 -1.22 -2.69 -0.24
CA ILE A 39 -1.28 -3.50 0.97
C ILE A 39 -0.57 -2.70 2.06
N VAL A 40 -1.28 -2.48 3.15
CA VAL A 40 -0.76 -1.86 4.37
C VAL A 40 -0.36 -2.97 5.34
N SER A 41 0.82 -2.86 5.95
CA SER A 41 1.27 -3.84 6.95
C SER A 41 0.46 -3.72 8.25
N ASP A 42 0.27 -4.83 8.97
CA ASP A 42 -0.43 -4.82 10.27
C ASP A 42 0.37 -4.13 11.39
N CYS A 43 1.68 -4.03 11.22
CA CYS A 43 2.60 -3.41 12.16
C CYS A 43 3.30 -2.19 11.53
N PRO A 44 3.77 -1.22 12.35
CA PRO A 44 4.58 -0.11 11.87
C PRO A 44 5.89 -0.58 11.22
N ASP A 45 6.52 0.32 10.44
CA ASP A 45 7.73 -0.03 9.71
C ASP A 45 8.86 -0.44 10.67
N TYR A 46 9.56 -1.53 10.33
CA TYR A 46 10.66 -2.09 11.12
C TYR A 46 10.26 -2.63 12.51
N TRP A 47 8.96 -2.87 12.74
CA TRP A 47 8.47 -3.62 13.90
C TRP A 47 8.33 -5.10 13.55
N ILE A 48 8.52 -5.97 14.53
CA ILE A 48 8.39 -7.42 14.36
C ILE A 48 7.02 -7.86 14.87
N ASP A 49 6.33 -8.68 14.09
CA ASP A 49 5.13 -9.36 14.52
C ASP A 49 5.47 -10.55 15.43
N LYS A 50 4.85 -10.56 16.60
CA LYS A 50 4.90 -11.65 17.57
C LYS A 50 3.50 -12.19 17.72
N VAL A 51 3.35 -13.46 17.36
CA VAL A 51 2.12 -14.21 17.60
C VAL A 51 2.29 -14.90 18.95
N ASP A 52 1.29 -14.77 19.83
CA ASP A 52 1.29 -15.50 21.11
C ASP A 52 1.26 -17.03 20.85
N SER A 53 1.72 -17.84 21.81
CA SER A 53 1.89 -19.30 21.65
C SER A 53 0.62 -20.07 21.23
N ASN A 54 -0.56 -19.46 21.39
CA ASN A 54 -1.84 -20.04 21.00
C ASN A 54 -2.27 -19.66 19.57
N GLY A 55 -1.59 -18.73 18.90
CA GLY A 55 -1.94 -18.28 17.54
C GLY A 55 -2.98 -17.16 17.46
N ASP A 56 -3.58 -16.77 18.59
CA ASP A 56 -4.79 -15.93 18.59
C ASP A 56 -4.54 -14.41 18.57
N SER A 57 -3.40 -13.96 19.07
CA SER A 57 -3.08 -12.52 19.23
C SER A 57 -1.78 -12.16 18.53
N LYS A 58 -1.86 -11.17 17.62
CA LYS A 58 -0.72 -10.62 16.87
C LYS A 58 -0.31 -9.28 17.48
N LYS A 59 0.84 -9.27 18.15
CA LYS A 59 1.43 -8.08 18.75
C LYS A 59 2.59 -7.58 17.90
N CYS A 60 2.74 -6.27 17.80
CA CYS A 60 3.86 -5.64 17.13
C CYS A 60 4.90 -5.23 18.18
N PHE A 61 6.17 -5.58 17.97
CA PHE A 61 7.28 -5.30 18.87
C PHE A 61 8.34 -4.41 18.22
N ASN A 62 8.65 -3.29 18.87
CA ASN A 62 9.65 -2.32 18.46
C ASN A 62 11.05 -2.76 18.89
N VAL A 63 11.66 -3.66 18.12
CA VAL A 63 13.01 -4.17 18.37
C VAL A 63 14.09 -3.09 18.38
N HIS A 64 13.88 -2.01 17.63
CA HIS A 64 14.88 -0.95 17.43
C HIS A 64 14.67 0.28 18.33
N ASN A 65 13.68 0.25 19.24
CA ASN A 65 13.32 1.39 20.09
C ASN A 65 13.08 2.69 19.29
N LEU A 66 12.46 2.58 18.13
CA LEU A 66 12.12 3.70 17.27
C LEU A 66 11.09 4.63 17.92
N GLY A 67 11.09 5.91 17.52
CA GLY A 67 10.12 6.90 17.98
C GLY A 67 10.41 7.48 19.36
N LYS A 68 9.38 7.99 20.01
CA LYS A 68 9.48 8.59 21.36
C LYS A 68 9.54 7.52 22.44
N SER A 69 10.33 7.77 23.50
CA SER A 69 10.46 6.89 24.66
C SER A 69 9.18 6.76 25.50
N SER A 70 8.25 7.72 25.39
CA SER A 70 6.96 7.70 26.07
C SER A 70 5.95 6.74 25.43
N CYS A 71 6.25 6.23 24.23
CA CYS A 71 5.37 5.34 23.51
C CYS A 71 5.64 3.89 23.86
N GLU A 72 4.58 3.08 23.84
CA GLU A 72 4.70 1.65 24.08
C GLU A 72 5.54 1.00 22.99
N LYS A 73 6.39 0.06 23.40
CA LYS A 73 7.27 -0.70 22.50
C LYS A 73 6.64 -2.02 22.05
N THR A 74 5.51 -2.37 22.64
CA THR A 74 4.71 -3.55 22.28
C THR A 74 3.28 -3.08 22.17
N MET A 75 2.66 -3.25 21.01
CA MET A 75 1.29 -2.81 20.74
C MET A 75 0.50 -3.93 20.09
N ASP A 76 -0.80 -3.98 20.34
CA ASP A 76 -1.73 -4.90 19.68
C ASP A 76 -2.71 -4.10 18.81
N PHE A 77 -2.44 -4.05 17.51
CA PHE A 77 -3.29 -3.38 16.52
C PHE A 77 -4.37 -4.30 15.93
N SER A 78 -4.47 -5.55 16.39
CA SER A 78 -5.52 -6.48 15.96
C SER A 78 -6.83 -6.29 16.73
N THR A 79 -6.80 -5.53 17.83
CA THR A 79 -7.98 -5.27 18.65
C THR A 79 -8.96 -4.31 17.98
N ASP A 80 -10.26 -4.47 18.30
CA ASP A 80 -11.38 -3.66 17.82
C ASP A 80 -11.08 -2.15 17.67
N PRO A 81 -10.47 -1.44 18.63
CA PRO A 81 -10.24 0.00 18.50
C PRO A 81 -9.29 0.41 17.38
N TRP A 82 -8.47 -0.50 16.85
CA TRP A 82 -7.53 -0.26 15.74
C TRP A 82 -8.03 -0.85 14.42
N SER A 83 -9.22 -1.44 14.43
CA SER A 83 -9.89 -2.03 13.26
C SER A 83 -11.14 -1.22 12.88
N GLY A 84 -11.72 -1.52 11.72
CA GLY A 84 -12.89 -0.81 11.19
C GLY A 84 -12.58 0.55 10.55
N SER A 85 -13.63 1.28 10.15
CA SER A 85 -13.54 2.51 9.33
C SER A 85 -12.71 3.64 9.95
N THR A 86 -12.58 3.67 11.29
CA THR A 86 -11.78 4.68 12.00
C THR A 86 -10.46 4.15 12.55
N GLY A 87 -10.18 2.86 12.36
CA GLY A 87 -8.99 2.18 12.88
C GLY A 87 -7.70 2.76 12.31
N ASP A 88 -7.66 3.00 11.00
CA ASP A 88 -6.47 3.50 10.31
C ASP A 88 -6.16 4.96 10.66
N CYS A 89 -7.19 5.80 10.83
CA CYS A 89 -7.01 7.14 11.38
C CYS A 89 -6.43 7.13 12.80
N ARG A 90 -6.83 6.17 13.65
CA ARG A 90 -6.27 6.03 15.01
C ARG A 90 -4.82 5.57 14.95
N LYS A 91 -4.50 4.58 14.10
CA LYS A 91 -3.11 4.15 13.83
C LYS A 91 -2.25 5.33 13.37
N TYR A 92 -2.77 6.14 12.44
CA TYR A 92 -2.11 7.36 11.95
C TYR A 92 -1.79 8.33 13.07
N LYS A 93 -2.81 8.71 13.86
CA LYS A 93 -2.65 9.67 14.97
C LYS A 93 -1.66 9.15 16.01
N TRP A 94 -1.76 7.88 16.39
CA TRP A 94 -0.83 7.25 17.32
C TRP A 94 0.61 7.24 16.78
N ALA A 95 0.83 6.75 15.56
CA ALA A 95 2.15 6.65 14.96
C ALA A 95 2.81 8.03 14.79
N LYS A 96 2.07 9.04 14.31
CA LYS A 96 2.56 10.43 14.23
C LYS A 96 2.89 11.01 15.60
N SER A 97 2.03 10.77 16.61
CA SER A 97 2.29 11.23 17.98
C SER A 97 3.59 10.64 18.53
N CYS A 98 3.89 9.39 18.16
CA CYS A 98 5.08 8.64 18.55
C CYS A 98 6.30 8.87 17.65
N LYS A 99 6.19 9.68 16.59
CA LYS A 99 7.23 9.87 15.56
C LYS A 99 7.68 8.54 14.93
N LEU A 100 6.72 7.65 14.69
CA LEU A 100 6.91 6.38 14.00
C LEU A 100 6.45 6.52 12.55
N THR A 101 7.04 5.71 11.68
CA THR A 101 6.57 5.54 10.31
C THR A 101 5.82 4.22 10.20
N TRP A 102 4.83 4.24 9.32
CA TRP A 102 3.99 3.10 8.98
C TRP A 102 3.55 3.33 7.54
N ASP A 103 4.09 2.53 6.62
CA ASP A 103 3.80 2.64 5.20
C ASP A 103 2.32 2.39 4.91
N GLY A 104 1.73 3.24 4.08
CA GLY A 104 0.28 3.28 3.80
C GLY A 104 -0.60 3.89 4.89
N ILE A 105 -0.10 4.09 6.11
CA ILE A 105 -0.81 4.81 7.18
C ILE A 105 -0.27 6.24 7.30
N THR A 106 0.98 6.39 7.73
CA THR A 106 1.57 7.70 8.09
C THR A 106 1.95 8.57 6.89
N ASN A 107 2.00 7.98 5.69
CA ASN A 107 2.26 8.66 4.44
C ASN A 107 0.97 9.23 3.80
N ASN A 108 -0.21 8.74 4.21
CA ASN A 108 -1.49 9.22 3.73
C ASN A 108 -2.06 10.27 4.70
N SER A 109 -2.16 11.53 4.26
CA SER A 109 -2.70 12.62 5.09
C SER A 109 -4.23 12.67 5.13
N SER A 110 -4.93 12.07 4.15
CA SER A 110 -6.39 12.01 4.06
C SER A 110 -6.99 10.76 4.72
N ILE A 111 -6.16 9.91 5.34
CA ILE A 111 -6.61 8.66 5.99
C ILE A 111 -7.63 8.86 7.13
N CYS A 112 -7.78 10.09 7.63
CA CYS A 112 -8.78 10.47 8.62
C CYS A 112 -9.99 11.18 8.02
N ASP A 113 -9.93 11.55 6.75
CA ASP A 113 -11.00 12.22 6.00
C ASP A 113 -11.89 11.18 5.30
N ASP A 114 -11.30 10.04 4.88
CA ASP A 114 -12.03 8.95 4.22
C ASP A 114 -12.98 8.19 5.17
N SER A 115 -12.78 8.30 6.49
CA SER A 115 -13.63 7.65 7.51
C SER A 115 -15.05 8.21 7.60
N ASP A 116 -15.37 9.30 6.89
CA ASP A 116 -16.71 9.89 6.77
C ASP A 116 -17.49 9.40 5.54
N SER A 117 -16.91 8.57 4.66
CA SER A 117 -17.55 8.16 3.39
C SER A 117 -18.22 6.77 3.39
N ASP A 118 -18.07 6.00 4.48
CA ASP A 118 -18.68 4.66 4.62
C ASP A 118 -20.07 4.67 5.30
N SER A 119 -20.71 5.83 5.51
CA SER A 119 -22.03 5.92 6.16
C SER A 119 -23.25 6.04 5.23
N ASP A 120 -23.08 6.08 3.90
CA ASP A 120 -24.21 6.18 2.96
C ASP A 120 -24.31 4.94 2.06
N SER A 121 -24.77 3.83 2.64
CA SER A 121 -25.33 2.70 1.90
C SER A 121 -26.35 1.97 2.77
N ASP A 122 -27.52 2.61 2.94
CA ASP A 122 -28.81 1.95 3.22
C ASP A 122 -29.96 2.79 2.65
#